data_AF-A0A7J9RJ28-F1
#
_entry.id   AF-A0A7J9RJ28-F1
#
_cell.length_a   1.000
_cell.length_b   1.000
_cell.length_c   1.000
_cell.angle_alpha   90.00
_cell.angle_beta   90.00
_cell.angle_gamma   90.00
#
_symmetry.space_group_name_H-M   'P 1'
#
loop_
_entity.id
_entity.type
_entity.pdbx_description
1 polymer ?
#
loop_
_entity_poly.entity_id
_entity_poly.type
_entity_poly.pdbx_seq_one_letter_code
_entity_poly.pdbx_strand_id
1 'polypeptide(L)'
;NLPILLVAPQDSDYTMRTERTTVHSTVDEVNETVQHAPRERVVAKSNDAMLMGLGDVIFPGMLVLSTLQYIGGDNGLIMAMTTLVGSLIGYSVLMYYVGKGQAQAGLPLLNGGAILGYVVGGLLTIGGAMFQFNISF
;
A
#
# COMPACT_ATOMS: atom_id res chain seq x y z
N ASN A 1 -11.41 -0.13 20.50
CA ASN A 1 -11.23 -0.46 19.07
C ASN A 1 -9.79 -0.12 18.68
N LEU A 2 -8.87 -1.10 18.76
CA LEU A 2 -7.52 -0.90 18.24
C LEU A 2 -7.57 -0.96 16.70
N PRO A 3 -6.96 -0.01 15.98
CA PRO A 3 -6.87 -0.09 14.53
C PRO A 3 -6.06 -1.32 14.12
N ILE A 4 -6.55 -2.07 13.13
CA ILE A 4 -5.82 -3.21 12.56
C ILE A 4 -4.83 -2.68 11.53
N LEU A 5 -3.55 -3.02 11.72
CA LEU A 5 -2.44 -2.58 10.89
C LEU A 5 -1.81 -3.81 10.23
N LEU A 6 -1.67 -3.79 8.91
CA LEU A 6 -0.92 -4.81 8.20
C LEU A 6 0.53 -4.37 8.12
N VAL A 7 1.44 -5.27 8.49
CA VAL A 7 2.87 -5.02 8.42
C VAL A 7 3.42 -5.70 7.16
N ALA A 8 3.86 -4.89 6.21
CA ALA A 8 4.62 -5.38 5.07
C ALA A 8 6.13 -5.23 5.39
N PRO A 9 6.90 -6.35 5.48
CA PRO A 9 8.33 -6.28 5.71
C PRO A 9 9.03 -5.63 4.50
N GLN A 10 9.90 -4.65 4.76
CA GLN A 10 10.64 -3.95 3.71
C GLN A 10 11.88 -4.73 3.24
N ASP A 11 12.44 -5.59 4.10
CA ASP A 11 13.58 -6.46 3.84
C ASP A 11 13.31 -7.86 4.46
N SER A 12 13.88 -8.92 3.85
CA SER A 12 13.67 -10.32 4.28
C SER A 12 14.23 -10.66 5.67
N ASP A 13 15.07 -9.79 6.22
CA ASP A 13 15.67 -9.93 7.56
C ASP A 13 14.83 -9.27 8.68
N TYR A 14 13.65 -8.74 8.35
CA TYR A 14 12.76 -8.12 9.35
C TYR A 14 12.19 -9.16 10.32
N THR A 15 12.44 -8.98 11.62
CA THR A 15 11.91 -9.84 12.69
C THR A 15 11.26 -9.01 13.79
N MET A 16 9.96 -9.25 14.05
CA MET A 16 9.17 -8.52 15.06
C MET A 16 9.62 -8.75 16.51
N ARG A 17 10.61 -9.62 16.74
CA ARG A 17 11.09 -9.97 18.08
C ARG A 17 12.15 -8.99 18.62
N THR A 18 12.88 -8.31 17.73
CA THR A 18 14.01 -7.44 18.12
C THR A 18 13.56 -6.08 18.65
N GLU A 19 12.41 -5.56 18.21
CA GLU A 19 11.88 -4.26 18.63
C GLU A 19 11.44 -4.24 20.11
N ARG A 20 11.04 -5.39 20.66
CA ARG A 20 10.72 -5.52 22.10
C ARG A 20 11.96 -5.41 23.00
N THR A 21 13.15 -5.73 22.49
CA THR A 21 14.38 -5.72 23.29
C THR A 21 14.93 -4.31 23.47
N THR A 22 14.80 -3.43 22.47
CA THR A 22 15.37 -2.07 22.53
C THR A 22 14.63 -1.12 23.47
N VAL A 23 13.34 -1.32 23.73
CA VAL A 23 12.55 -0.47 24.65
C VAL A 23 12.87 -0.75 26.11
N HIS A 24 13.35 -1.95 26.44
CA HIS A 24 13.68 -2.32 27.82
C HIS A 24 15.15 -2.05 28.18
N SER A 25 16.03 -1.89 27.19
CA SER A 25 17.47 -1.72 27.41
C SER A 25 17.98 -0.28 27.56
N THR A 26 17.10 0.74 27.50
CA THR A 26 17.53 2.15 27.65
C THR A 26 17.37 2.70 29.07
N VAL A 27 16.95 1.90 30.05
CA VAL A 27 16.63 2.42 31.40
C VAL A 27 17.67 2.07 32.46
N ASP A 28 18.53 1.07 32.27
CA ASP A 28 19.49 0.68 33.30
C ASP A 28 20.96 0.71 32.80
N GLU A 29 21.73 1.62 33.41
CA GLU A 29 23.21 1.64 33.53
C GLU A 29 24.04 1.98 32.25
N VAL A 30 25.00 2.93 32.20
CA VAL A 30 26.09 3.31 33.13
C VAL A 30 26.67 4.71 32.81
N ASN A 31 27.20 5.35 33.84
CA ASN A 31 27.95 6.61 33.95
C ASN A 31 29.45 6.50 33.51
N GLU A 32 30.06 7.65 33.16
CA GLU A 32 31.51 7.96 33.03
C GLU A 32 32.36 7.56 31.79
N THR A 33 32.85 8.63 31.13
CA THR A 33 34.13 8.88 30.42
C THR A 33 34.79 7.79 29.57
N VAL A 34 35.05 8.10 28.26
CA VAL A 34 36.37 8.01 27.58
C VAL A 34 36.26 8.44 26.09
N GLN A 35 37.29 9.22 25.70
CA GLN A 35 37.82 9.74 24.42
C GLN A 35 37.24 9.40 23.03
N HIS A 36 37.41 10.41 22.16
CA HIS A 36 37.27 10.45 20.70
C HIS A 36 37.82 9.22 19.96
N ALA A 37 36.92 8.54 19.24
CA ALA A 37 37.18 7.97 17.93
C ALA A 37 35.99 8.35 17.01
N PRO A 38 36.19 8.57 15.69
CA PRO A 38 35.08 8.80 14.78
C PRO A 38 34.20 7.56 14.80
N ARG A 39 33.08 7.61 15.53
CA ARG A 39 32.03 6.63 15.40
C ARG A 39 31.47 6.82 14.01
N GLU A 40 31.92 5.99 13.09
CA GLU A 40 31.20 5.69 11.86
C GLU A 40 29.77 5.43 12.29
N ARG A 41 28.89 6.41 12.09
CA ARG A 41 27.46 6.21 12.22
C ARG A 41 27.15 5.26 11.08
N VAL A 42 27.24 3.97 11.37
CA VAL A 42 26.50 2.95 10.64
C VAL A 42 25.07 3.44 10.76
N VAL A 43 24.60 4.11 9.70
CA VAL A 43 23.20 4.42 9.54
C VAL A 43 22.56 3.05 9.50
N ALA A 44 22.08 2.58 10.65
CA ALA A 44 21.22 1.43 10.71
C ALA A 44 20.07 1.77 9.78
N LYS A 45 20.12 1.20 8.58
CA LYS A 45 19.03 1.23 7.61
C LYS A 45 17.82 0.81 8.42
N SER A 46 16.94 1.76 8.75
CA SER A 46 15.78 1.44 9.53
C SER A 46 15.00 0.46 8.67
N ASN A 47 15.01 -0.81 9.08
CA ASN A 47 14.16 -1.85 8.53
C ASN A 47 12.74 -1.54 9.03
N ASP A 48 12.25 -0.35 8.69
CA ASP A 48 10.95 0.15 9.10
C ASP A 48 9.94 -0.62 8.28
N ALA A 49 9.35 -1.60 8.95
CA ALA A 49 8.09 -2.18 8.55
C ALA A 49 7.13 -1.05 8.14
N MET A 50 6.71 -1.05 6.88
CA MET A 50 5.67 -0.11 6.46
C MET A 50 4.35 -0.63 7.01
N LEU A 51 3.85 0.08 8.01
CA LEU A 51 2.52 -0.10 8.54
C LEU A 51 1.53 0.41 7.50
N MET A 52 1.06 -0.50 6.65
CA MET A 52 0.04 -0.18 5.66
C MET A 52 -1.32 -0.28 6.34
N GLY A 53 -2.15 0.75 6.13
CA GLY A 53 -3.53 0.70 6.59
C GLY A 53 -4.21 -0.50 5.97
N LEU A 54 -4.85 -1.34 6.78
CA LEU A 54 -5.65 -2.45 6.26
C LEU A 54 -6.76 -1.95 5.32
N GLY A 55 -7.25 -0.72 5.54
CA GLY A 55 -8.19 -0.05 4.64
C GLY A 55 -7.65 0.14 3.21
N ASP A 56 -6.34 0.29 3.04
CA ASP A 56 -5.70 0.50 1.75
C ASP A 56 -5.90 -0.74 0.87
N VAL A 57 -5.75 -1.95 1.42
CA VAL A 57 -5.98 -3.19 0.64
C VAL A 57 -7.46 -3.47 0.43
N ILE A 58 -8.30 -3.15 1.42
CA ILE A 58 -9.74 -3.43 1.37
C ILE A 58 -10.45 -2.57 0.33
N PHE A 59 -10.10 -1.29 0.18
CA PHE A 59 -10.84 -0.39 -0.70
C PHE A 59 -10.80 -0.80 -2.19
N PRO A 60 -9.62 -1.06 -2.80
CA PRO A 60 -9.53 -1.62 -4.15
C PRO A 60 -10.17 -3.00 -4.25
N GLY A 61 -10.03 -3.84 -3.22
CA GLY A 61 -10.64 -5.17 -3.20
C GLY A 61 -12.16 -5.11 -3.29
N MET A 62 -12.78 -4.20 -2.55
CA MET A 62 -14.22 -3.96 -2.59
C MET A 62 -14.69 -3.43 -3.96
N LEU A 63 -13.89 -2.58 -4.61
CA LEU A 63 -14.17 -2.11 -5.97
C LEU A 63 -14.23 -3.30 -6.95
N VAL A 64 -13.23 -4.18 -6.92
CA VAL A 64 -13.18 -5.39 -7.78
C VAL A 64 -14.39 -6.29 -7.54
N LEU A 65 -14.73 -6.58 -6.28
CA LEU A 65 -15.90 -7.39 -5.96
C LEU A 65 -17.21 -6.75 -6.42
N SER A 66 -17.34 -5.43 -6.27
CA SER A 66 -18.49 -4.68 -6.76
C SER A 66 -18.65 -4.82 -8.27
N THR A 67 -17.55 -4.74 -9.04
CA THR A 67 -17.62 -4.94 -10.49
C THR A 67 -18.12 -6.32 -10.89
N LEU A 68 -17.65 -7.38 -10.22
CA LEU A 68 -18.10 -8.75 -10.47
C LEU A 68 -19.57 -8.95 -10.12
N GLN A 69 -20.04 -8.29 -9.06
CA GLN A 69 -21.41 -8.45 -8.58
C GLN A 69 -22.42 -7.68 -9.44
N TYR A 70 -22.07 -6.48 -9.90
CA TYR A 70 -23.00 -5.58 -10.60
C TYR A 70 -22.89 -5.63 -12.12
N ILE A 71 -21.74 -6.03 -12.67
CA ILE A 71 -21.55 -6.15 -14.11
C ILE A 71 -21.64 -7.64 -14.47
N GLY A 72 -22.73 -8.00 -15.14
CA GLY A 72 -22.99 -9.38 -15.52
C GLY A 72 -22.13 -9.86 -16.70
N GLY A 73 -21.87 -11.17 -16.72
CA GLY A 73 -21.22 -11.86 -17.82
C GLY A 73 -19.72 -11.58 -17.95
N ASP A 74 -19.18 -11.90 -19.13
CA ASP A 74 -17.75 -11.80 -19.42
C ASP A 74 -17.22 -10.36 -19.28
N ASN A 75 -18.06 -9.36 -19.52
CA ASN A 75 -17.72 -7.95 -19.34
C ASN A 75 -17.37 -7.62 -17.89
N GLY A 76 -18.08 -8.19 -16.91
CA GLY A 76 -17.80 -7.99 -15.50
C GLY A 76 -16.47 -8.61 -15.10
N LEU A 77 -16.16 -9.81 -15.61
CA LEU A 77 -14.88 -10.47 -15.40
C LEU A 77 -13.72 -9.65 -15.99
N ILE A 78 -13.86 -9.16 -17.23
CA ILE A 78 -12.84 -8.33 -17.87
C ILE A 78 -12.61 -7.05 -17.06
N MET A 79 -13.68 -6.36 -16.66
CA MET A 79 -13.57 -5.13 -15.86
C MET A 79 -12.96 -5.36 -14.48
N ALA A 80 -13.33 -6.46 -13.82
CA ALA A 80 -12.75 -6.83 -12.53
C ALA A 80 -11.24 -7.11 -12.66
N MET A 81 -10.84 -7.81 -13.71
CA MET A 81 -9.43 -8.13 -13.98
C MET A 81 -8.62 -6.87 -14.32
N THR A 82 -9.13 -5.96 -15.15
CA THR A 82 -8.43 -4.69 -15.44
C THR A 82 -8.34 -3.80 -14.20
N THR A 83 -9.38 -3.79 -13.37
CA THR A 83 -9.39 -3.07 -12.08
C THR A 83 -8.33 -3.63 -11.13
N LEU A 84 -8.23 -4.95 -11.03
CA LEU A 84 -7.22 -5.65 -10.23
C LEU A 84 -5.80 -5.38 -10.75
N VAL A 85 -5.60 -5.44 -12.07
CA VAL A 85 -4.29 -5.11 -12.67
C VAL A 85 -3.94 -3.65 -12.42
N GLY A 86 -4.90 -2.74 -12.54
CA GLY A 86 -4.71 -1.32 -12.22
C GLY A 86 -4.31 -1.07 -10.77
N SER A 87 -4.94 -1.76 -9.81
CA SER A 87 -4.57 -1.66 -8.40
C SER A 87 -3.18 -2.23 -8.13
N LEU A 88 -2.80 -3.32 -8.82
CA LEU A 88 -1.48 -3.92 -8.72
C LEU A 88 -0.39 -2.99 -9.28
N ILE A 89 -0.64 -2.33 -10.42
CA ILE A 89 0.26 -1.31 -10.97
C ILE A 89 0.40 -0.14 -10.00
N GLY A 90 -0.71 0.34 -9.43
CA GLY A 90 -0.69 1.40 -8.40
C GLY A 90 0.14 1.01 -7.18
N TYR A 91 0.03 -0.25 -6.74
CA TYR A 91 0.87 -0.82 -5.68
C TYR A 91 2.34 -0.88 -6.06
N SER A 92 2.68 -1.35 -7.26
CA SER A 92 4.07 -1.41 -7.74
C SER A 92 4.71 -0.03 -7.81
N VAL A 93 3.98 0.97 -8.30
CA VAL A 93 4.44 2.37 -8.34
C VAL A 93 4.65 2.93 -6.92
N LEU A 94 3.73 2.65 -6.00
CA LEU A 94 3.88 3.04 -4.60
C LEU A 94 5.13 2.42 -3.98
N MET A 95 5.32 1.12 -4.13
CA MET A 95 6.49 0.41 -3.59
C MET A 95 7.81 0.92 -4.21
N TYR A 96 7.80 1.36 -5.46
CA TYR A 96 8.95 2.01 -6.07
C TYR A 96 9.31 3.35 -5.40
N TYR A 97 8.32 4.19 -5.08
CA TYR A 97 8.54 5.47 -4.37
C TYR A 97 8.93 5.26 -2.90
N VAL A 98 8.29 4.30 -2.23
CA VAL A 98 8.64 3.91 -0.86
C VAL A 98 10.08 3.41 -0.80
N GLY A 99 10.52 2.60 -1.77
CA GLY A 99 11.91 2.14 -1.89
C GLY A 99 12.92 3.28 -2.13
N LYS A 100 12.47 4.45 -2.60
CA LYS A 100 13.29 5.67 -2.70
C LYS A 100 13.32 6.51 -1.41
N GLY A 101 12.67 6.07 -0.35
CA GLY A 101 12.59 6.80 0.93
C GLY A 101 11.61 7.97 0.91
N GLN A 102 10.79 8.11 -0.14
CA GLN A 102 9.73 9.11 -0.18
C GLN A 102 8.46 8.50 0.44
N ALA A 103 8.13 8.92 1.66
CA ALA A 103 6.89 8.52 2.32
C ALA A 103 5.68 9.14 1.60
N GLN A 104 5.17 8.45 0.59
CA GLN A 104 3.93 8.78 -0.08
C GLN A 104 2.76 8.16 0.69
N ALA A 105 1.62 8.83 0.76
CA ALA A 105 0.40 8.18 1.21
C ALA A 105 0.10 6.99 0.28
N GLY A 106 -0.09 5.79 0.84
CA GLY A 106 -0.41 4.60 0.05
C GLY A 106 -1.78 4.68 -0.63
N LEU A 107 -2.73 5.33 0.06
CA LEU A 107 -4.13 5.49 -0.36
C LEU A 107 -4.31 6.14 -1.75
N PRO A 108 -3.74 7.33 -2.07
CA PRO A 108 -3.94 7.95 -3.38
C PRO A 108 -3.45 7.12 -4.58
N LEU A 109 -2.27 6.50 -4.48
CA LEU A 109 -1.69 5.73 -5.60
C LEU A 109 -2.42 4.42 -5.82
N LEU A 110 -2.73 3.71 -4.73
CA LEU A 110 -3.38 2.41 -4.79
C LEU A 110 -4.84 2.54 -5.27
N ASN A 111 -5.59 3.48 -4.70
CA ASN A 111 -6.97 3.73 -5.10
C ASN A 111 -7.04 4.36 -6.49
N GLY A 112 -6.11 5.26 -6.82
CA GLY A 112 -6.01 5.86 -8.16
C GLY A 112 -5.76 4.81 -9.24
N GLY A 113 -4.86 3.86 -8.99
CA GLY A 113 -4.60 2.73 -9.91
C GLY A 113 -5.82 1.84 -10.10
N ALA A 114 -6.53 1.51 -9.02
CA ALA A 114 -7.76 0.72 -9.09
C ALA A 114 -8.86 1.43 -9.90
N ILE A 115 -9.08 2.72 -9.64
CA ILE A 115 -10.07 3.54 -10.36
C ILE A 115 -9.70 3.68 -11.84
N LEU A 116 -8.42 3.90 -12.17
CA LEU A 116 -7.97 3.93 -13.56
C LEU A 116 -8.19 2.59 -14.25
N GLY A 117 -7.86 1.48 -13.60
CA GLY A 117 -8.10 0.13 -14.14
C GLY A 117 -9.58 -0.16 -14.37
N TYR A 118 -10.46 0.34 -13.48
CA TYR A 118 -11.90 0.28 -13.65
C TYR A 118 -12.38 1.08 -14.85
N VAL A 119 -11.91 2.32 -15.00
CA VAL A 119 -12.29 3.18 -16.14
C VAL A 119 -11.83 2.58 -17.46
N VAL A 120 -10.59 2.08 -17.52
CA VAL A 120 -10.06 1.40 -18.71
C VAL A 120 -10.86 0.14 -19.02
N GLY A 121 -11.19 -0.66 -18.01
CA GLY A 121 -12.06 -1.83 -18.18
C GLY A 121 -13.42 -1.46 -18.74
N GLY A 122 -14.05 -0.44 -18.18
CA GLY A 122 -15.36 0.06 -18.61
C GLY A 122 -15.34 0.58 -20.03
N LEU A 123 -14.27 1.27 -20.43
CA LEU A 123 -14.06 1.70 -21.81
C LEU A 123 -13.89 0.52 -22.78
N LEU A 124 -13.26 -0.58 -22.35
CA LEU A 124 -13.06 -1.76 -23.19
C LEU A 124 -14.33 -2.60 -23.36
N THR A 125 -15.20 -2.65 -22.35
CA THR A 125 -16.39 -3.52 -22.36
C THR A 125 -17.67 -2.77 -22.73
N ILE A 126 -17.94 -1.66 -22.06
CA ILE A 126 -19.16 -0.84 -22.18
C ILE A 126 -18.93 0.35 -23.11
N GLY A 127 -17.67 0.78 -23.28
CA GLY A 127 -17.29 1.89 -24.14
C GLY A 127 -17.81 3.23 -23.64
N GLY A 128 -18.14 4.13 -24.58
CA GLY A 128 -18.64 5.47 -24.26
C GLY A 128 -19.99 5.48 -23.53
N ALA A 129 -20.72 4.36 -23.50
CA ALA A 129 -21.95 4.23 -22.73
C ALA A 129 -21.72 4.39 -21.22
N MET A 130 -20.49 4.22 -20.72
CA MET A 130 -20.18 4.48 -19.31
C MET A 130 -20.35 5.94 -18.90
N PHE A 131 -20.31 6.88 -19.86
CA PHE A 131 -20.49 8.31 -19.63
C PHE A 131 -21.88 8.81 -20.03
N GLN A 132 -22.76 7.92 -20.51
CA GLN A 132 -24.15 8.25 -20.76
C GLN A 132 -24.92 8.24 -19.46
N PHE A 133 -24.81 9.35 -18.73
CA PHE A 133 -25.70 9.65 -17.63
C PHE A 133 -27.08 9.92 -18.21
N ASN A 134 -28.13 9.31 -17.66
CA ASN A 134 -29.53 9.48 -18.09
C ASN A 134 -30.06 10.88 -17.71
N ILE A 135 -29.35 11.93 -18.10
CA ILE A 135 -29.75 13.34 -17.97
C ILE A 135 -30.63 13.66 -19.17
N SER A 136 -31.94 13.50 -18.97
CA SER A 136 -32.95 14.09 -19.84
C SER A 136 -33.13 15.56 -19.43
N PHE A 137 -32.99 16.47 -20.39
CA PHE A 137 -33.44 17.86 -20.27
C PHE A 137 -34.94 17.96 -20.54
#